data_AF-A0A382YW40-F1
#
_entry.id   AF-A0A382YW40-F1
#
_cell.length_a   1.000
_cell.length_b   1.000
_cell.length_c   1.000
_cell.angle_alpha   90.00
_cell.angle_beta   90.00
_cell.angle_gamma   90.00
#
_symmetry.space_group_name_H-M   'P 1'
#
loop_
_entity.id
_entity.type
_entity.pdbx_description
1 polymer ?
#
loop_
_entity_poly.entity_id
_entity_poly.type
_entity_poly.pdbx_seq_one_letter_code
_entity_poly.pdbx_strand_id
1 'polypeptide(L)' 'MLAYAEKLTAHPGDMVEADVEALRSIGFSDRDVLDICEVVA' A
#
# COMPACT_ATOMS: atom_id res chain seq x y z
N MET A 1 6.14 -2.98 -0.44
CA MET A 1 6.13 -1.65 0.22
C MET A 1 6.45 -0.54 -0.77
N LEU A 2 7.66 -0.44 -1.35
CA LEU A 2 8.00 0.67 -2.27
C LEU A 2 7.12 0.75 -3.53
N ALA A 3 6.78 -0.38 -4.16
CA ALA A 3 5.87 -0.39 -5.31
C ALA A 3 4.44 0.09 -4.95
N TYR A 4 3.98 -0.22 -3.73
CA TYR A 4 2.70 0.28 -3.22
C TYR A 4 2.75 1.80 -3.03
N ALA A 5 3.84 2.32 -2.45
CA ALA A 5 4.05 3.75 -2.26
C ALA A 5 4.15 4.49 -3.60
N GLU A 6 4.91 3.96 -4.57
CA GLU A 6 5.01 4.52 -5.92
C GLU A 6 3.64 4.62 -6.59
N LYS A 7 2.86 3.54 -6.59
CA LYS A 7 1.52 3.52 -7.17
C LYS A 7 0.57 4.49 -6.46
N LEU A 8 0.60 4.54 -5.13
CA LEU A 8 -0.22 5.45 -4.34
C LEU A 8 0.09 6.92 -4.65
N THR A 9 1.36 7.27 -4.87
CA THR A 9 1.76 8.64 -5.22
C THR A 9 1.46 8.98 -6.68
N ALA A 10 1.77 8.09 -7.62
CA ALA A 10 1.67 8.38 -9.06
C ALA A 10 0.25 8.17 -9.62
N HIS A 11 -0.47 7.19 -9.10
CA HIS A 11 -1.77 6.73 -9.61
C HIS A 11 -2.75 6.37 -8.46
N PRO A 12 -3.05 7.29 -7.52
CA PRO A 12 -3.88 7.00 -6.35
C PRO A 12 -5.29 6.51 -6.70
N GLY A 13 -5.84 6.92 -7.85
CA GLY A 13 -7.16 6.49 -8.32
C GLY A 13 -7.22 5.04 -8.81
N ASP A 14 -6.07 4.41 -9.05
CA ASP A 14 -5.96 3.05 -9.57
C ASP A 14 -5.66 2.01 -8.47
N MET A 15 -5.66 2.44 -7.20
CA MET A 15 -5.46 1.56 -6.06
C MET A 15 -6.62 0.56 -5.93
N VAL A 16 -6.28 -0.71 -5.76
CA VAL A 16 -7.23 -1.83 -5.65
C VAL A 16 -6.87 -2.73 -4.48
N GLU A 17 -7.80 -3.58 -4.06
CA GLU A 17 -7.62 -4.51 -2.91
C GLU A 17 -6.37 -5.41 -3.07
N ALA A 18 -6.07 -5.84 -4.30
CA ALA A 18 -4.88 -6.66 -4.58
C ALA A 18 -3.56 -5.97 -4.21
N ASP A 19 -3.48 -4.64 -4.21
CA ASP A 19 -2.28 -3.91 -3.79
C ASP A 19 -2.04 -4.06 -2.28
N VAL A 20 -3.11 -4.12 -1.49
CA VAL A 20 -3.08 -4.37 -0.05
C VAL A 20 -2.81 -5.84 0.25
N GLU A 21 -3.44 -6.76 -0.49
CA GLU A 21 -3.20 -8.20 -0.37
C GLU A 21 -1.74 -8.58 -0.67
N ALA A 22 -1.11 -7.91 -1.63
CA ALA A 22 0.31 -8.09 -1.93
C ALA A 22 1.18 -7.79 -0.71
N LEU A 23 0.87 -6.74 0.07
CA LEU A 23 1.59 -6.44 1.31
C LEU A 23 1.28 -7.46 2.41
N ARG A 24 0.01 -7.87 2.56
CA ARG A 24 -0.38 -8.91 3.53
C ARG A 24 0.32 -10.25 3.26
N SER A 25 0.49 -10.63 1.99
CA SER A 25 1.11 -11.89 1.60
C SER A 25 2.57 -12.03 2.04
N ILE A 26 3.25 -10.90 2.30
CA ILE A 26 4.64 -10.85 2.78
C ILE A 26 4.74 -10.50 4.26
N GLY A 27 3.62 -10.54 4.99
CA GLY A 27 3.58 -10.44 6.44
C GLY A 27 3.25 -9.06 7.01
N PHE A 28 2.91 -8.06 6.19
CA PHE A 28 2.41 -6.78 6.70
C PHE A 28 0.98 -6.95 7.26
N SER A 29 0.75 -6.42 8.46
CA SER A 29 -0.59 -6.31 9.02
C SER A 29 -1.36 -5.15 8.39
N ASP A 30 -2.67 -5.13 8.55
CA ASP A 30 -3.51 -4.02 8.10
C ASP A 30 -3.07 -2.68 8.69
N ARG A 31 -2.61 -2.71 9.94
CA ARG A 31 -2.05 -1.52 10.58
C ARG A 31 -0.80 -1.04 9.85
N ASP A 32 0.12 -1.94 9.51
CA ASP A 32 1.35 -1.55 8.80
C ASP A 32 1.03 -0.97 7.40
N VAL A 33 -0.02 -1.45 6.73
CA VAL A 33 -0.48 -0.88 5.45
C VAL A 33 -1.01 0.55 5.65
N LEU A 34 -1.77 0.80 6.71
CA LEU A 34 -2.24 2.14 7.05
C LEU A 34 -1.08 3.07 7.43
N ASP A 35 -0.09 2.57 8.18
CA ASP A 35 1.10 3.35 8.53
C ASP A 35 1.91 3.72 7.26
N ILE A 36 2.00 2.81 6.27
CA ILE A 36 2.60 3.12 4.95
C ILE A 36 1.79 4.21 4.23
N CYS A 37 0.46 4.12 4.23
CA CYS A 37 -0.40 5.15 3.61
C CYS A 37 -0.19 6.52 4.27
N GLU A 38 -0.18 6.59 5.61
CA GLU A 38 0.01 7.83 6.38
C GLU A 38 1.36 8.50 6.08
N VAL A 39 2.42 7.72 5.88
CA VAL A 39 3.76 8.28 5.57
C VAL A 39 3.86 8.77 4.12
N VAL A 40 3.06 8.21 3.21
CA VAL A 40 3.17 8.48 1.77
C VAL A 40 2.25 9.63 1.31
N ALA A 41 1.11 9.87 1.98
CA ALA A 41 0.07 10.80 1.55
C ALA A 41 -0.24 11.89 2.60
#